data_AF-A0A1M7JGP4-F1
#
_entry.id   AF-A0A1M7JGP4-F1
#
_cell.length_a   1.000
_cell.length_b   1.000
_cell.length_c   1.000
_cell.angle_alpha   90.00
_cell.angle_beta   90.00
_cell.angle_gamma   90.00
#
_symmetry.space_group_name_H-M   'P 1'
#
loop_
_entity.id
_entity.type
_entity.pdbx_description
1 polymer ?
#
loop_
_entity_poly.entity_id
_entity_poly.type
_entity_poly.pdbx_seq_one_letter_code
_entity_poly.pdbx_strand_id
1 'polypeptide(L)'
;MKKLNLLLAGVALVLGGCSLGPHMRMTVPEGDAEGSAEYNGIKVVVHSIEKGDFGTGTTATGDSSKSDFGDLAELIVDSLPSLEYRIGPLDMVQVVVWEHPELTSPMGQYQPAGQRVTTDGTLFYPYAGEIKAAGLTAQELRTEITKRLSDKILNDPQVDVRVTGYNSLKAFVSGAVNKPGYIAFNELPMTIPAAIAGVGGFAEEADPAGMQLRRGDKVYNINYLDAFKANLPLDKILLKPDDQIFIPALSETQKENRVFVMGEVARTGAVNVNQGKLSLVEALAAAGGLQTTYASSKSIYVIRNTSEKQIDVYHLNAKNAMALAMAERFNLNSRDVVYVDASDLGTWNRLVNLILPTASIINYGASTTRNIELISRDGW
;
A
#
# COMPACT_ATOMS: atom_id res chain seq x y z
N MET A 1 61.70 28.77 20.22
CA MET A 1 61.00 27.66 20.91
C MET A 1 59.62 28.06 21.46
N LYS A 2 59.46 29.15 22.24
CA LYS A 2 58.14 29.54 22.80
C LYS A 2 57.03 29.83 21.76
N LYS A 3 57.35 30.43 20.60
CA LYS A 3 56.37 30.68 19.51
C LYS A 3 55.92 29.40 18.78
N LEU A 4 56.76 28.37 18.73
CA LEU A 4 56.45 27.09 18.10
C LEU A 4 55.50 26.26 18.98
N ASN A 5 55.69 26.29 20.29
CA ASN A 5 54.79 25.61 21.23
C ASN A 5 53.41 26.28 21.32
N LEU A 6 53.31 27.60 21.15
CA LEU A 6 52.01 28.28 21.08
C LEU A 6 51.26 27.95 19.78
N LEU A 7 51.97 27.81 18.67
CA LEU A 7 51.40 27.37 17.38
C LEU A 7 50.93 25.91 17.45
N LEU A 8 51.72 25.01 18.03
CA LEU A 8 51.29 23.62 18.25
C LEU A 8 50.10 23.50 19.21
N ALA A 9 50.05 24.31 20.27
CA ALA A 9 48.91 24.33 21.20
C ALA A 9 47.64 24.89 20.55
N GLY A 10 47.76 25.91 19.69
CA GLY A 10 46.64 26.44 18.90
C GLY A 10 46.10 25.44 17.87
N VAL A 11 46.98 24.69 17.20
CA VAL A 11 46.58 23.62 16.26
C VAL A 11 45.92 22.45 16.99
N ALA A 12 46.40 22.08 18.18
CA ALA A 12 45.79 21.03 19.00
C ALA A 12 44.39 21.40 19.54
N LEU A 13 44.15 22.68 19.89
CA LEU A 13 42.83 23.16 20.30
C LEU A 13 41.82 23.20 19.14
N VAL A 14 42.29 23.51 17.92
CA VAL A 14 41.45 23.49 16.71
C VAL A 14 41.12 22.06 16.27
N LEU A 15 42.04 21.10 16.46
CA LEU A 15 41.83 19.66 16.19
C LEU A 15 41.04 18.94 17.29
N GLY A 16 40.93 19.49 18.50
CA GLY A 16 40.12 18.92 19.59
C GLY A 16 38.63 19.30 19.52
N GLY A 17 38.27 20.33 18.75
CA GLY A 17 36.89 20.84 18.62
C GLY A 17 36.03 20.15 17.54
N CYS A 18 36.50 19.03 16.97
CA CYS A 18 35.98 18.40 15.75
C CYS A 18 34.53 17.86 15.82
N SER A 19 33.84 17.93 16.95
CA SER A 19 32.43 17.53 17.08
C SER A 19 31.43 18.70 17.01
N LEU A 20 31.89 19.95 16.90
CA LEU A 20 31.07 21.16 17.06
C LEU A 20 30.62 21.82 15.75
N GLY A 21 30.88 21.20 14.58
CA GLY A 21 30.31 21.70 13.32
C GLY A 21 28.78 21.64 13.37
N PRO A 22 28.04 22.70 12.96
CA PRO A 22 26.58 22.64 12.96
C PRO A 22 26.10 21.62 11.93
N HIS A 23 25.63 20.48 12.40
CA HIS A 23 24.92 19.49 11.60
C HIS A 23 24.01 18.63 12.48
N MET A 24 23.01 18.00 11.87
CA MET A 24 22.19 17.01 12.56
C MET A 24 23.04 15.76 12.77
N ARG A 25 22.98 15.16 13.96
CA ARG A 25 23.57 13.85 14.27
C ARG A 25 22.49 12.94 14.82
N MET A 26 22.53 11.68 14.43
CA MET A 26 21.72 10.68 15.11
C MET A 26 22.46 10.24 16.37
N THR A 27 21.98 10.66 17.52
CA THR A 27 22.44 10.13 18.81
C THR A 27 21.42 9.11 19.27
N VAL A 28 21.69 7.84 18.98
CA VAL A 28 20.90 6.75 19.55
C VAL A 28 21.24 6.72 21.04
N PRO A 29 20.29 6.95 21.96
CA PRO A 29 20.61 6.96 23.37
C PRO A 29 21.05 5.54 23.78
N GLU A 30 22.06 5.44 24.64
CA GLU A 30 22.52 4.15 25.16
C GLU A 30 21.35 3.49 25.91
N GLY A 31 20.92 2.33 25.41
CA GLY A 31 19.75 1.63 25.93
C GLY A 31 19.98 1.01 27.32
N ASP A 32 18.87 0.71 27.98
CA ASP A 32 18.85 -0.16 29.16
C ASP A 32 19.19 -1.62 28.80
N ALA A 33 19.21 -2.51 29.80
CA ALA A 33 19.57 -3.93 29.62
C ALA A 33 18.68 -4.69 28.60
N GLU A 34 17.55 -4.10 28.19
CA GLU A 34 16.62 -4.64 27.19
C GLU A 34 16.77 -3.98 25.80
N GLY A 35 17.72 -3.06 25.62
CA GLY A 35 18.01 -2.41 24.34
C GLY A 35 17.05 -1.28 23.96
N SER A 36 16.28 -0.76 24.93
CA SER A 36 15.39 0.38 24.73
C SER A 36 15.93 1.65 25.38
N ALA A 37 15.67 2.78 24.74
CA ALA A 37 16.09 4.10 25.21
C ALA A 37 14.88 5.04 25.31
N GLU A 38 14.96 6.11 26.09
CA GLU A 38 13.88 7.09 26.19
C GLU A 38 14.33 8.44 25.58
N TYR A 39 13.50 9.00 24.71
CA TYR A 39 13.72 10.31 24.11
C TYR A 39 12.44 11.14 24.23
N ASN A 40 12.47 12.20 25.05
CA ASN A 40 11.31 13.09 25.29
C ASN A 40 10.02 12.36 25.68
N GLY A 41 10.09 11.31 26.51
CA GLY A 41 8.92 10.52 26.92
C GLY A 41 8.46 9.48 25.89
N ILE A 42 9.23 9.28 24.81
CA ILE A 42 8.96 8.29 23.77
C ILE A 42 9.96 7.14 23.92
N LYS A 43 9.46 5.91 23.91
CA LYS A 43 10.30 4.71 23.88
C LYS A 43 10.96 4.57 22.52
N VAL A 44 12.27 4.43 22.50
CA VAL A 44 13.09 4.20 21.31
C VAL A 44 13.62 2.78 21.37
N VAL A 45 13.29 1.96 20.37
CA VAL A 45 13.84 0.60 20.24
C VAL A 45 14.82 0.59 19.08
N VAL A 46 15.99 -0.01 19.28
CA VAL A 46 17.08 0.04 18.30
C VAL A 46 17.28 -1.35 17.70
N HIS A 47 17.26 -1.40 16.37
CA HIS A 47 17.43 -2.63 15.60
C HIS A 47 18.69 -2.57 14.73
N SER A 48 19.27 -3.73 14.41
CA SER A 48 20.46 -3.85 13.57
C SER A 48 20.14 -4.60 12.27
N ILE A 49 20.03 -3.84 11.18
CA ILE A 49 19.66 -4.36 9.85
C ILE A 49 20.74 -5.33 9.35
N GLU A 50 22.03 -5.02 9.55
CA GLU A 50 23.12 -5.90 9.11
C GLU A 50 23.16 -7.26 9.83
N LYS A 51 22.55 -7.35 11.02
CA LYS A 51 22.40 -8.60 11.79
C LYS A 51 21.09 -9.33 11.47
N GLY A 52 20.27 -8.80 10.56
CA GLY A 52 18.98 -9.38 10.19
C GLY A 52 17.85 -9.10 11.18
N ASP A 53 18.04 -8.17 12.11
CA ASP A 53 16.97 -7.72 13.00
C ASP A 53 16.14 -6.63 12.30
N PHE A 54 14.98 -7.03 11.79
CA PHE A 54 14.06 -6.14 11.09
C PHE A 54 12.86 -5.70 11.96
N GLY A 55 12.85 -6.06 13.25
CA GLY A 55 11.74 -5.78 14.16
C GLY A 55 10.41 -6.45 13.78
N THR A 56 9.37 -6.18 14.56
CA THR A 56 8.01 -6.67 14.30
C THR A 56 7.31 -5.75 13.30
N GLY A 57 6.79 -6.28 12.19
CA GLY A 57 6.07 -5.49 11.18
C GLY A 57 6.89 -5.06 9.96
N THR A 58 8.14 -5.53 9.83
CA THR A 58 8.92 -5.44 8.57
C THR A 58 8.98 -6.83 7.95
N THR A 59 8.35 -7.03 6.79
CA THR A 59 8.50 -8.28 6.05
C THR A 59 9.81 -8.28 5.29
N ALA A 60 10.63 -9.31 5.49
CA ALA A 60 11.83 -9.52 4.69
C ALA A 60 11.43 -9.81 3.24
N THR A 61 12.10 -9.16 2.28
CA THR A 61 11.90 -9.45 0.84
C THR A 61 12.22 -10.93 0.60
N GLY A 62 11.19 -11.73 0.27
CA GLY A 62 11.31 -13.16 -0.03
C GLY A 62 10.63 -14.13 0.95
N ASP A 63 10.07 -13.66 2.06
CA ASP A 63 9.30 -14.53 2.98
C ASP A 63 7.81 -14.55 2.66
N SER A 64 7.48 -14.82 1.39
CA SER A 64 6.11 -15.16 0.98
C SER A 64 5.87 -16.65 1.21
N SER A 65 6.07 -17.11 2.45
CA SER A 65 5.61 -18.44 2.86
C SER A 65 4.08 -18.40 2.99
N LYS A 66 3.43 -19.52 2.68
CA LYS A 66 1.97 -19.76 2.66
C LYS A 66 1.21 -19.48 3.98
N SER A 67 1.85 -18.85 4.97
CA SER A 67 1.31 -18.61 6.31
C SER A 67 0.73 -17.21 6.52
N ASP A 68 0.93 -16.26 5.59
CA ASP A 68 0.59 -14.85 5.81
C ASP A 68 -0.64 -14.40 5.00
N PHE A 69 -1.71 -15.21 5.03
CA PHE A 69 -3.01 -14.78 4.53
C PHE A 69 -3.60 -13.65 5.38
N GLY A 70 -3.03 -13.36 6.56
CA GLY A 70 -3.50 -12.33 7.50
C GLY A 70 -5.01 -12.38 7.67
N ASP A 71 -5.63 -11.20 7.61
CA ASP A 71 -7.09 -11.04 7.68
C ASP A 71 -7.83 -11.54 6.43
N LEU A 72 -7.12 -11.88 5.34
CA LEU A 72 -7.75 -12.43 4.12
C LEU A 72 -8.07 -13.92 4.25
N ALA A 73 -7.47 -14.61 5.22
CA ALA A 73 -7.70 -16.04 5.45
C ALA A 73 -9.20 -16.36 5.66
N GLU A 74 -9.93 -15.50 6.37
CA GLU A 74 -11.37 -15.68 6.61
C GLU A 74 -12.25 -15.45 5.37
N LEU A 75 -11.67 -14.91 4.28
CA LEU A 75 -12.37 -14.67 3.03
C LEU A 75 -12.21 -15.80 2.00
N ILE A 76 -11.19 -16.64 2.17
CA ILE A 76 -10.83 -17.69 1.22
C ILE A 76 -11.70 -18.92 1.46
N VAL A 77 -12.32 -19.44 0.40
CA VAL A 77 -13.02 -20.72 0.44
C VAL A 77 -12.13 -21.86 -0.07
N ASP A 78 -12.24 -23.06 0.50
CA ASP A 78 -11.43 -24.21 0.07
C ASP A 78 -11.71 -24.61 -1.39
N SER A 79 -12.99 -24.61 -1.74
CA SER A 79 -13.52 -24.85 -3.08
C SER A 79 -14.65 -23.85 -3.37
N LEU A 80 -14.80 -23.51 -4.64
CA LEU A 80 -15.94 -22.70 -5.08
C LEU A 80 -17.21 -23.56 -4.92
N PRO A 81 -18.19 -23.12 -4.12
CA PRO A 81 -19.43 -23.85 -3.98
C PRO A 81 -20.15 -23.84 -5.33
N SER A 82 -20.88 -24.92 -5.62
CA SER A 82 -21.94 -24.87 -6.62
C SER A 82 -23.02 -23.92 -6.09
N LEU A 83 -22.89 -22.64 -6.41
CA LEU A 83 -23.86 -21.63 -6.02
C LEU A 83 -25.14 -21.85 -6.82
N GLU A 84 -26.20 -22.15 -6.11
CA GLU A 84 -27.53 -22.15 -6.71
C GLU A 84 -28.14 -20.77 -6.50
N TYR A 85 -28.30 -20.03 -7.60
CA TYR A 85 -28.87 -18.69 -7.54
C TYR A 85 -30.32 -18.78 -7.06
N ARG A 86 -30.63 -18.02 -6.00
CA ARG A 86 -31.99 -17.87 -5.48
C ARG A 86 -32.54 -16.54 -5.94
N ILE A 87 -33.70 -16.61 -6.58
CA ILE A 87 -34.42 -15.46 -7.10
C ILE A 87 -34.69 -14.49 -5.95
N GLY A 88 -34.47 -13.20 -6.18
CA GLY A 88 -34.72 -12.14 -5.22
C GLY A 88 -35.65 -11.06 -5.76
N PRO A 89 -36.04 -10.09 -4.91
CA PRO A 89 -36.84 -8.95 -5.33
C PRO A 89 -36.19 -8.19 -6.49
N LEU A 90 -37.00 -7.71 -7.43
CA LEU A 90 -36.60 -6.98 -8.64
C LEU A 90 -35.93 -7.79 -9.75
N ASP A 91 -35.65 -9.07 -9.55
CA ASP A 91 -35.18 -9.94 -10.62
C ASP A 91 -36.20 -10.04 -11.76
N MET A 92 -35.71 -10.33 -12.96
CA MET A 92 -36.54 -10.64 -14.12
C MET A 92 -36.48 -12.13 -14.39
N VAL A 93 -37.65 -12.75 -14.49
CA VAL A 93 -37.79 -14.19 -14.76
C VAL A 93 -38.57 -14.38 -16.04
N GLN A 94 -38.04 -15.17 -16.95
CA GLN A 94 -38.75 -15.62 -18.14
C GLN A 94 -39.33 -17.00 -17.87
N VAL A 95 -40.61 -17.17 -18.19
CA VAL A 95 -41.33 -18.44 -18.11
C VAL A 95 -41.77 -18.80 -19.52
N VAL A 96 -41.42 -20.01 -19.96
CA VAL A 96 -41.81 -20.54 -21.27
C VAL A 96 -42.69 -21.75 -21.03
N VAL A 97 -43.88 -21.75 -21.62
CA VAL A 97 -44.80 -22.89 -21.61
C VAL A 97 -44.92 -23.40 -23.03
N TRP A 98 -44.46 -24.63 -23.27
CA TRP A 98 -44.50 -25.23 -24.60
C TRP A 98 -45.93 -25.44 -25.08
N GLU A 99 -46.14 -25.33 -26.39
CA GLU A 99 -47.46 -25.41 -27.06
C GLU A 99 -48.48 -24.34 -26.60
N HIS A 100 -48.07 -23.41 -25.74
CA HIS A 100 -48.88 -22.33 -25.18
C HIS A 100 -48.18 -20.96 -25.32
N PRO A 101 -48.04 -20.43 -26.55
CA PRO A 101 -47.42 -19.12 -26.80
C PRO A 101 -48.13 -17.96 -26.08
N GLU A 102 -49.44 -18.09 -25.83
CA GLU A 102 -50.26 -17.14 -25.08
C GLU A 102 -49.86 -17.01 -23.60
N LEU A 103 -49.22 -18.03 -23.02
CA LEU A 103 -48.70 -18.00 -21.65
C LEU A 103 -47.23 -17.56 -21.60
N THR A 104 -46.46 -17.91 -22.63
CA THR A 104 -45.06 -17.52 -22.75
C THR A 104 -44.91 -16.02 -23.01
N SER A 105 -45.76 -15.46 -23.87
CA SER A 105 -45.75 -14.03 -24.24
C SER A 105 -47.17 -13.46 -24.23
N PRO A 106 -47.78 -13.30 -23.04
CA PRO A 106 -49.18 -12.88 -22.91
C PRO A 106 -49.47 -11.48 -23.47
N MET A 107 -48.44 -10.66 -23.68
CA MET A 107 -48.55 -9.32 -24.29
C MET A 107 -47.99 -9.24 -25.72
N GLY A 108 -47.78 -10.38 -26.37
CA GLY A 108 -47.28 -10.48 -27.76
C GLY A 108 -45.76 -10.32 -27.89
N GLN A 109 -45.26 -10.32 -29.13
CA GLN A 109 -43.82 -10.30 -29.46
C GLN A 109 -43.10 -8.97 -29.16
N TYR A 110 -43.82 -7.93 -28.73
CA TYR A 110 -43.32 -6.55 -28.66
C TYR A 110 -42.88 -6.10 -27.26
N GLN A 111 -43.09 -6.90 -26.21
CA GLN A 111 -42.58 -6.62 -24.87
C GLN A 111 -41.55 -7.67 -24.46
N PRO A 112 -40.50 -7.26 -23.71
CA PRO A 112 -39.46 -8.19 -23.28
C PRO A 112 -40.08 -9.35 -22.51
N ALA A 113 -39.77 -10.57 -22.95
CA ALA A 113 -40.23 -11.81 -22.33
C ALA A 113 -39.55 -11.96 -20.95
N GLY A 114 -40.18 -11.39 -19.94
CA GLY A 114 -39.70 -11.44 -18.57
C GLY A 114 -40.67 -10.75 -17.63
N GLN A 115 -41.08 -11.46 -16.60
CA GLN A 115 -41.86 -10.91 -15.51
C GLN A 115 -40.93 -10.48 -14.38
N ARG A 116 -41.19 -9.29 -13.85
CA ARG A 116 -40.43 -8.74 -12.74
C ARG A 116 -40.94 -9.31 -11.43
N VAL A 117 -40.04 -9.80 -10.59
CA VAL A 117 -40.33 -10.11 -9.19
C VAL A 117 -40.52 -8.80 -8.45
N THR A 118 -41.63 -8.68 -7.74
CA THR A 118 -42.00 -7.48 -7.00
C THR A 118 -41.05 -7.24 -5.82
N THR A 119 -41.14 -6.07 -5.18
CA THR A 119 -40.33 -5.71 -4.00
C THR A 119 -40.64 -6.58 -2.78
N ASP A 120 -41.87 -7.10 -2.67
CA ASP A 120 -42.27 -8.08 -1.65
C ASP A 120 -41.85 -9.52 -2.02
N GLY A 121 -41.22 -9.73 -3.17
CA GLY A 121 -40.66 -11.00 -3.58
C GLY A 121 -41.68 -11.97 -4.19
N THR A 122 -42.80 -11.46 -4.70
CA THR A 122 -43.82 -12.25 -5.39
C THR A 122 -43.72 -12.09 -6.91
N LEU A 123 -44.28 -13.06 -7.63
CA LEU A 123 -44.37 -13.09 -9.08
C LEU A 123 -45.81 -13.42 -9.44
N PHE A 124 -46.47 -12.54 -10.20
CA PHE A 124 -47.78 -12.85 -10.77
C PHE A 124 -47.59 -13.58 -12.09
N TYR A 125 -48.17 -14.77 -12.22
CA TYR A 125 -48.21 -15.53 -13.47
C TYR A 125 -49.66 -15.86 -13.86
N PRO A 126 -50.08 -15.64 -15.13
CA PRO A 126 -51.43 -15.93 -15.59
C PRO A 126 -51.88 -17.35 -15.22
N TYR A 127 -53.10 -17.47 -14.70
CA TYR A 127 -53.72 -18.70 -14.19
C TYR A 127 -53.05 -19.32 -12.94
N ALA A 128 -51.74 -19.26 -12.80
CA ALA A 128 -51.03 -19.69 -11.59
C ALA A 128 -51.17 -18.70 -10.41
N GLY A 129 -51.55 -17.45 -10.67
CA GLY A 129 -51.76 -16.40 -9.66
C GLY A 129 -50.45 -15.84 -9.10
N GLU A 130 -50.50 -15.31 -7.88
CA GLU A 130 -49.31 -14.82 -7.18
C GLU A 130 -48.52 -15.97 -6.55
N ILE A 131 -47.22 -16.00 -6.82
CA ILE A 131 -46.28 -17.03 -6.37
C ILE A 131 -45.17 -16.33 -5.58
N LYS A 132 -44.79 -16.87 -4.42
CA LYS A 132 -43.63 -16.39 -3.67
C LYS A 132 -42.35 -16.87 -4.37
N ALA A 133 -41.82 -16.05 -5.28
CA ALA A 133 -40.63 -16.38 -6.07
C ALA A 133 -39.33 -16.12 -5.30
N ALA A 134 -39.31 -15.12 -4.40
CA ALA A 134 -38.11 -14.80 -3.64
C ALA A 134 -37.68 -15.98 -2.75
N GLY A 135 -36.40 -16.35 -2.83
CA GLY A 135 -35.81 -17.49 -2.16
C GLY A 135 -35.86 -18.79 -2.95
N LEU A 136 -36.69 -18.88 -4.00
CA LEU A 136 -36.74 -20.06 -4.87
C LEU A 136 -35.61 -20.05 -5.90
N THR A 137 -35.16 -21.23 -6.29
CA THR A 137 -34.31 -21.41 -7.47
C THR A 137 -35.19 -21.44 -8.72
N ALA A 138 -34.60 -21.26 -9.90
CA ALA A 138 -35.37 -21.33 -11.16
C ALA A 138 -36.10 -22.68 -11.30
N GLN A 139 -35.48 -23.77 -10.84
CA GLN A 139 -36.06 -25.12 -10.87
C GLN A 139 -37.20 -25.29 -9.86
N GLU A 140 -37.07 -24.73 -8.66
CA GLU A 140 -38.14 -24.72 -7.65
C GLU A 140 -39.34 -23.90 -8.16
N LEU A 141 -39.10 -22.72 -8.74
CA LEU A 141 -40.15 -21.88 -9.31
C LEU A 141 -40.85 -22.54 -10.50
N ARG A 142 -40.10 -23.22 -11.39
CA ARG A 142 -40.65 -24.04 -12.47
C ARG A 142 -41.63 -25.09 -11.95
N THR A 143 -41.22 -25.81 -10.91
CA THR A 143 -42.03 -26.88 -10.30
C THR A 143 -43.34 -26.32 -9.72
N GLU A 144 -43.27 -25.17 -9.05
CA GLU A 144 -44.44 -24.50 -8.49
C GLU A 144 -45.40 -23.98 -9.58
N ILE A 145 -44.87 -23.39 -10.66
CA ILE A 145 -45.68 -22.94 -11.81
C ILE A 145 -46.35 -24.13 -12.50
N THR A 146 -45.60 -25.19 -12.82
CA THR A 146 -46.15 -26.41 -13.44
C THR A 146 -47.31 -26.96 -12.63
N LYS A 147 -47.12 -27.13 -11.32
CA LYS A 147 -48.16 -27.63 -10.42
C LYS A 147 -49.44 -26.78 -10.48
N ARG A 148 -49.32 -25.45 -10.34
CA ARG A 148 -50.48 -24.55 -10.33
C ARG A 148 -51.21 -24.45 -11.66
N LEU A 149 -50.50 -24.60 -12.78
CA LEU A 149 -51.11 -24.64 -14.12
C LEU A 149 -51.86 -25.97 -14.33
N SER A 150 -51.27 -27.09 -13.90
CA SER A 150 -51.90 -28.42 -13.94
C SER A 150 -53.21 -28.46 -13.15
N ASP A 151 -53.21 -27.88 -11.96
CA ASP A 151 -54.37 -27.91 -11.06
C ASP A 151 -55.56 -27.08 -11.59
N LYS A 152 -55.34 -26.15 -12.52
CA LYS A 152 -56.35 -25.16 -12.91
C LYS A 152 -56.78 -25.22 -14.37
N ILE A 153 -55.84 -25.34 -15.31
CA ILE A 153 -56.14 -25.07 -16.72
C ILE A 153 -55.50 -26.02 -17.74
N LEU A 154 -54.37 -26.68 -17.44
CA LEU A 154 -53.63 -27.49 -18.41
C LEU A 154 -53.47 -28.93 -17.94
N ASN A 155 -53.33 -29.87 -18.87
CA ASN A 155 -52.96 -31.26 -18.57
C ASN A 155 -51.49 -31.47 -18.93
N ASP A 156 -50.66 -31.81 -17.94
CA ASP A 156 -49.20 -32.04 -18.09
C ASP A 156 -48.41 -30.93 -18.81
N PRO A 157 -48.47 -29.66 -18.33
CA PRO A 157 -47.80 -28.54 -18.97
C PRO A 157 -46.28 -28.64 -18.88
N GLN A 158 -45.61 -28.50 -20.01
CA GLN A 158 -44.15 -28.43 -20.08
C GLN A 158 -43.69 -26.98 -19.88
N VAL A 159 -43.06 -26.69 -18.75
CA VAL A 159 -42.63 -25.35 -18.35
C VAL A 159 -41.11 -25.28 -18.22
N ASP A 160 -40.51 -24.22 -18.74
CA ASP A 160 -39.13 -23.81 -18.51
C ASP A 160 -39.10 -22.43 -17.85
N VAL A 161 -38.17 -22.22 -16.91
CA VAL A 161 -38.04 -20.98 -16.14
C VAL A 161 -36.57 -20.58 -16.11
N ARG A 162 -36.29 -19.33 -16.46
CA ARG A 162 -34.92 -18.78 -16.48
C ARG A 162 -34.89 -17.39 -15.87
N VAL A 163 -33.83 -17.08 -15.13
CA VAL A 163 -33.57 -15.71 -14.69
C VAL A 163 -32.91 -14.95 -15.83
N THR A 164 -33.57 -13.89 -16.31
CA THR A 164 -33.10 -13.07 -17.43
C THR A 164 -32.52 -11.72 -16.98
N GLY A 165 -32.77 -11.32 -15.73
CA GLY A 165 -32.23 -10.10 -15.15
C GLY A 165 -31.93 -10.28 -13.67
N TYR A 166 -30.65 -10.31 -13.35
CA TYR A 166 -30.12 -10.42 -11.99
C TYR A 166 -30.03 -9.03 -11.36
N ASN A 167 -31.07 -8.63 -10.62
CA ASN A 167 -31.20 -7.27 -10.10
C ASN A 167 -31.25 -7.19 -8.58
N SER A 168 -31.47 -8.32 -7.91
CA SER A 168 -31.67 -8.40 -6.47
C SER A 168 -30.36 -8.31 -5.68
N LEU A 169 -29.31 -9.01 -6.14
CA LEU A 169 -28.03 -9.13 -5.44
C LEU A 169 -26.93 -8.43 -6.24
N LYS A 170 -26.25 -7.47 -5.62
CA LYS A 170 -25.19 -6.67 -6.27
C LYS A 170 -24.01 -6.42 -5.34
N ALA A 171 -22.83 -6.31 -5.93
CA ALA A 171 -21.64 -5.72 -5.29
C ALA A 171 -21.33 -4.40 -6.00
N PHE A 172 -20.63 -3.50 -5.33
CA PHE A 172 -20.27 -2.20 -5.90
C PHE A 172 -18.75 -2.10 -6.09
N VAL A 173 -18.31 -1.68 -7.27
CA VAL A 173 -16.88 -1.49 -7.57
C VAL A 173 -16.65 -0.06 -8.00
N SER A 174 -15.67 0.60 -7.39
CA SER A 174 -15.43 2.03 -7.54
C SER A 174 -13.94 2.39 -7.56
N GLY A 175 -13.64 3.64 -7.89
CA GLY A 175 -12.29 4.15 -8.03
C GLY A 175 -11.73 3.98 -9.44
N ALA A 176 -10.43 3.74 -9.55
CA ALA A 176 -9.66 3.66 -10.80
C ALA A 176 -9.88 2.31 -11.53
N VAL A 177 -11.09 2.12 -12.07
CA VAL A 177 -11.47 1.02 -12.96
C VAL A 177 -12.11 1.55 -14.23
N ASN A 178 -12.14 0.76 -15.30
CA ASN A 178 -12.63 1.24 -16.60
C ASN A 178 -14.13 1.57 -16.61
N LYS A 179 -14.94 0.85 -15.82
CA LYS A 179 -16.40 1.07 -15.71
C LYS A 179 -16.88 0.93 -14.26
N PRO A 180 -16.70 1.96 -13.40
CA PRO A 180 -17.19 1.94 -12.02
C PRO A 180 -18.70 1.73 -11.98
N GLY A 181 -19.19 0.94 -11.02
CA GLY A 181 -20.62 0.69 -10.87
C GLY A 181 -20.96 -0.60 -10.13
N TYR A 182 -22.25 -0.94 -10.17
CA TYR A 182 -22.76 -2.18 -9.60
C TYR A 182 -22.50 -3.36 -10.54
N ILE A 183 -22.12 -4.49 -9.95
CA ILE A 183 -22.01 -5.79 -10.61
C ILE A 183 -23.05 -6.71 -9.99
N ALA A 184 -23.88 -7.31 -10.83
CA ALA A 184 -24.91 -8.25 -10.41
C ALA A 184 -24.32 -9.65 -10.16
N PHE A 185 -24.79 -10.29 -9.09
CA PHE A 185 -24.54 -11.71 -8.86
C PHE A 185 -25.43 -12.55 -9.76
N ASN A 186 -24.88 -13.62 -10.33
CA ASN A 186 -25.62 -14.53 -11.21
C ASN A 186 -25.39 -15.99 -10.77
N GLU A 187 -25.65 -16.94 -11.65
CA GLU A 187 -25.42 -18.38 -11.42
C GLU A 187 -23.93 -18.76 -11.29
N LEU A 188 -23.01 -17.84 -11.61
CA LEU A 188 -21.58 -18.06 -11.45
C LEU A 188 -21.07 -17.45 -10.14
N PRO A 189 -20.10 -18.11 -9.47
CA PRO A 189 -19.47 -17.54 -8.30
C PRO A 189 -18.79 -16.19 -8.62
N MET A 190 -19.19 -15.14 -7.91
CA MET A 190 -18.58 -13.82 -8.04
C MET A 190 -17.31 -13.75 -7.18
N THR A 191 -16.14 -13.76 -7.83
CA THR A 191 -14.83 -13.65 -7.20
C THR A 191 -14.24 -12.25 -7.38
N ILE A 192 -13.17 -11.91 -6.67
CA ILE A 192 -12.45 -10.64 -6.87
C ILE A 192 -12.03 -10.47 -8.35
N PRO A 193 -11.33 -11.43 -9.01
CA PRO A 193 -10.99 -11.29 -10.43
C PRO A 193 -12.22 -11.16 -11.34
N ALA A 194 -13.30 -11.90 -11.07
CA ALA A 194 -14.53 -11.83 -11.86
C ALA A 194 -15.19 -10.45 -11.77
N ALA A 195 -15.21 -9.85 -10.57
CA ALA A 195 -15.72 -8.50 -10.36
C ALA A 195 -14.87 -7.45 -11.10
N ILE A 196 -13.54 -7.53 -11.00
CA ILE A 196 -12.63 -6.62 -11.73
C ILE A 196 -12.81 -6.78 -13.25
N ALA A 197 -12.96 -8.01 -13.76
CA ALA A 197 -13.26 -8.25 -15.17
C ALA A 197 -14.63 -7.66 -15.58
N GLY A 198 -15.64 -7.77 -14.70
CA GLY A 198 -16.99 -7.24 -14.92
C GLY A 198 -17.04 -5.72 -15.13
N VAL A 199 -16.11 -4.97 -14.52
CA VAL A 199 -15.95 -3.52 -14.72
C VAL A 199 -14.97 -3.17 -15.84
N GLY A 200 -14.56 -4.15 -16.65
CA GLY A 200 -13.64 -3.95 -17.76
C GLY A 200 -12.17 -3.88 -17.36
N GLY A 201 -11.80 -4.30 -16.15
CA GLY A 201 -10.44 -4.25 -15.63
C GLY A 201 -10.06 -2.93 -14.97
N PHE A 202 -8.81 -2.86 -14.52
CA PHE A 202 -8.21 -1.66 -13.95
C PHE A 202 -8.07 -0.55 -15.00
N ALA A 203 -8.23 0.71 -14.57
CA ALA A 203 -7.85 1.87 -15.38
C ALA A 203 -6.31 1.99 -15.46
N GLU A 204 -5.80 2.82 -16.37
CA GLU A 204 -4.35 3.01 -16.57
C GLU A 204 -3.66 3.60 -15.33
N GLU A 205 -4.35 4.53 -14.67
CA GLU A 205 -3.90 5.22 -13.47
C GLU A 205 -4.15 4.45 -12.17
N ALA A 206 -4.68 3.22 -12.24
CA ALA A 206 -5.03 2.44 -11.07
C ALA A 206 -3.81 2.02 -10.26
N ASP A 207 -3.98 1.91 -8.94
CA ASP A 207 -3.03 1.21 -8.07
C ASP A 207 -3.66 -0.09 -7.52
N PRO A 208 -3.43 -1.24 -8.18
CA PRO A 208 -3.92 -2.53 -7.71
C PRO A 208 -3.34 -2.95 -6.36
N ALA A 209 -2.20 -2.37 -5.93
CA ALA A 209 -1.61 -2.68 -4.63
C ALA A 209 -2.38 -2.06 -3.46
N GLY A 210 -3.14 -0.99 -3.72
CA GLY A 210 -3.96 -0.29 -2.73
C GLY A 210 -5.44 -0.72 -2.71
N MET A 211 -5.80 -1.82 -3.38
CA MET A 211 -7.20 -2.27 -3.45
C MET A 211 -7.76 -2.56 -2.05
N GLN A 212 -9.02 -2.21 -1.84
CA GLN A 212 -9.75 -2.45 -0.60
C GLN A 212 -11.06 -3.19 -0.89
N LEU A 213 -11.36 -4.21 -0.08
CA LEU A 213 -12.67 -4.82 0.00
C LEU A 213 -13.31 -4.40 1.32
N ARG A 214 -14.49 -3.78 1.29
CA ARG A 214 -15.32 -3.50 2.45
C ARG A 214 -16.49 -4.47 2.51
N ARG A 215 -16.62 -5.18 3.62
CA ARG A 215 -17.71 -6.12 3.92
C ARG A 215 -18.32 -5.77 5.28
N GLY A 216 -19.48 -5.13 5.26
CA GLY A 216 -20.05 -4.53 6.47
C GLY A 216 -19.10 -3.50 7.06
N ASP A 217 -18.72 -3.68 8.33
CA ASP A 217 -17.83 -2.78 9.06
C ASP A 217 -16.33 -3.16 8.94
N LYS A 218 -16.01 -4.27 8.28
CA LYS A 218 -14.61 -4.71 8.08
C LYS A 218 -14.08 -4.21 6.74
N VAL A 219 -12.82 -3.76 6.75
CA VAL A 219 -12.06 -3.37 5.56
C VAL A 219 -10.84 -4.30 5.43
N TYR A 220 -10.71 -4.91 4.26
CA TYR A 220 -9.59 -5.78 3.91
C TYR A 220 -8.73 -5.08 2.86
N ASN A 221 -7.47 -4.84 3.20
CA ASN A 221 -6.49 -4.34 2.25
C ASN A 221 -5.96 -5.51 1.43
N ILE A 222 -6.05 -5.41 0.10
CA ILE A 222 -5.64 -6.45 -0.84
C ILE A 222 -4.60 -5.85 -1.77
N ASN A 223 -3.34 -6.26 -1.63
CA ASN A 223 -2.35 -5.98 -2.66
C ASN A 223 -2.54 -6.98 -3.81
N TYR A 224 -3.36 -6.61 -4.80
CA TYR A 224 -3.72 -7.50 -5.91
C TYR A 224 -2.49 -7.97 -6.70
N LEU A 225 -1.49 -7.10 -6.86
CA LEU A 225 -0.28 -7.41 -7.62
C LEU A 225 0.61 -8.42 -6.88
N ASP A 226 0.83 -8.20 -5.58
CA ASP A 226 1.59 -9.14 -4.76
C ASP A 226 0.85 -10.48 -4.64
N ALA A 227 -0.47 -10.45 -4.47
CA ALA A 227 -1.29 -11.64 -4.45
C ALA A 227 -1.16 -12.45 -5.75
N PHE A 228 -1.16 -11.80 -6.90
CA PHE A 228 -0.92 -12.46 -8.19
C PHE A 228 0.50 -13.05 -8.27
N LYS A 229 1.54 -12.29 -7.90
CA LYS A 229 2.94 -12.74 -7.92
C LYS A 229 3.21 -13.90 -6.95
N ALA A 230 2.58 -13.87 -5.78
CA ALA A 230 2.71 -14.90 -4.74
C ALA A 230 1.77 -16.10 -4.95
N ASN A 231 1.00 -16.11 -6.05
CA ASN A 231 0.02 -17.14 -6.36
C ASN A 231 -1.00 -17.34 -5.23
N LEU A 232 -1.43 -16.24 -4.60
CA LEU A 232 -2.56 -16.24 -3.67
C LEU A 232 -3.85 -16.50 -4.46
N PRO A 233 -4.77 -17.32 -3.91
CA PRO A 233 -5.97 -17.73 -4.61
C PRO A 233 -7.05 -16.65 -4.54
N LEU A 234 -6.82 -15.52 -5.23
CA LEU A 234 -7.80 -14.43 -5.35
C LEU A 234 -9.12 -14.91 -6.00
N ASP A 235 -9.03 -15.93 -6.85
CA ASP A 235 -10.14 -16.65 -7.45
C ASP A 235 -10.94 -17.48 -6.43
N LYS A 236 -10.46 -17.64 -5.20
CA LYS A 236 -11.17 -18.27 -4.09
C LYS A 236 -11.71 -17.28 -3.06
N ILE A 237 -11.57 -15.97 -3.30
CA ILE A 237 -12.22 -14.94 -2.49
C ILE A 237 -13.56 -14.63 -3.12
N LEU A 238 -14.63 -15.15 -2.53
CA LEU A 238 -16.00 -14.91 -2.96
C LEU A 238 -16.51 -13.58 -2.42
N LEU A 239 -17.08 -12.78 -3.30
CA LEU A 239 -17.86 -11.62 -2.91
C LEU A 239 -19.21 -12.05 -2.35
N LYS A 240 -19.75 -11.20 -1.50
CA LYS A 240 -21.11 -11.28 -0.96
C LYS A 240 -21.91 -10.06 -1.43
N PRO A 241 -23.25 -10.16 -1.44
CA PRO A 241 -24.09 -9.00 -1.65
C PRO A 241 -23.68 -7.85 -0.74
N ASP A 242 -23.76 -6.63 -1.27
CA ASP A 242 -23.37 -5.37 -0.60
C ASP A 242 -21.87 -5.18 -0.32
N ASP A 243 -21.01 -6.13 -0.71
CA ASP A 243 -19.57 -5.92 -0.72
C ASP A 243 -19.21 -4.73 -1.62
N GLN A 244 -18.21 -3.96 -1.18
CA GLN A 244 -17.71 -2.80 -1.92
C GLN A 244 -16.22 -2.94 -2.18
N ILE A 245 -15.83 -2.85 -3.44
CA ILE A 245 -14.43 -2.84 -3.85
C ILE A 245 -14.06 -1.41 -4.24
N PHE A 246 -12.98 -0.92 -3.65
CA PHE A 246 -12.40 0.37 -3.99
C PHE A 246 -10.97 0.18 -4.49
N ILE A 247 -10.67 0.77 -5.64
CA ILE A 247 -9.33 0.76 -6.24
C ILE A 247 -8.86 2.21 -6.30
N PRO A 248 -7.85 2.63 -5.53
CA PRO A 248 -7.37 4.00 -5.58
C PRO A 248 -6.59 4.27 -6.87
N ALA A 249 -6.46 5.55 -7.23
CA ALA A 249 -5.52 5.95 -8.26
C ALA A 249 -4.09 5.97 -7.69
N LEU A 250 -3.09 5.65 -8.52
CA LEU A 250 -1.68 5.67 -8.14
C LEU A 250 -1.24 7.04 -7.60
N SER A 251 -1.80 8.12 -8.11
CA SER A 251 -1.49 9.48 -7.62
C SER A 251 -2.00 9.75 -6.19
N GLU A 252 -3.02 9.03 -5.74
CA GLU A 252 -3.58 9.13 -4.39
C GLU A 252 -2.70 8.34 -3.43
N THR A 253 -2.41 7.08 -3.76
CA THR A 253 -1.56 6.22 -2.93
C THR A 253 -0.14 6.75 -2.84
N GLN A 254 0.43 7.28 -3.93
CA GLN A 254 1.77 7.88 -3.91
C GLN A 254 1.87 9.15 -3.06
N LYS A 255 0.78 9.90 -2.83
CA LYS A 255 0.85 11.05 -1.91
C LYS A 255 1.00 10.61 -0.48
N GLU A 256 0.38 9.50 -0.12
CA GLU A 256 0.35 8.95 1.23
C GLU A 256 1.55 8.03 1.49
N ASN A 257 1.99 7.29 0.48
CA ASN A 257 3.05 6.27 0.54
C ASN A 257 4.41 6.81 0.09
N ARG A 258 4.99 7.69 0.92
CA ARG A 258 6.31 8.28 0.69
C ARG A 258 7.24 7.99 1.85
N VAL A 259 8.48 7.68 1.52
CA VAL A 259 9.61 7.65 2.44
C VAL A 259 10.39 8.95 2.28
N PHE A 260 10.98 9.45 3.35
CA PHE A 260 11.83 10.64 3.29
C PHE A 260 13.30 10.24 3.43
N VAL A 261 14.12 10.55 2.42
CA VAL A 261 15.56 10.35 2.49
C VAL A 261 16.24 11.68 2.81
N MET A 262 17.02 11.69 3.88
CA MET A 262 17.65 12.88 4.46
C MET A 262 19.11 12.61 4.87
N GLY A 263 19.84 13.70 5.15
CA GLY A 263 21.23 13.64 5.56
C GLY A 263 22.21 13.67 4.38
N GLU A 264 23.37 13.03 4.53
CA GLU A 264 24.47 13.07 3.57
C GLU A 264 24.27 12.06 2.42
N VAL A 265 23.23 12.27 1.63
CA VAL A 265 22.96 11.59 0.36
C VAL A 265 23.17 12.54 -0.82
N ALA A 266 23.24 12.01 -2.05
CA ALA A 266 23.41 12.87 -3.22
C ALA A 266 22.22 13.82 -3.45
N ARG A 267 21.00 13.35 -3.19
CA ARG A 267 19.75 14.13 -3.27
C ARG A 267 18.82 13.77 -2.12
N THR A 268 18.50 14.74 -1.28
CA THR A 268 17.48 14.59 -0.23
C THR A 268 16.08 14.81 -0.79
N GLY A 269 15.07 14.19 -0.19
CA GLY A 269 13.68 14.38 -0.60
C GLY A 269 12.79 13.17 -0.34
N ALA A 270 11.55 13.27 -0.80
CA ALA A 270 10.59 12.19 -0.73
C ALA A 270 10.81 11.19 -1.88
N VAL A 271 10.76 9.90 -1.56
CA VAL A 271 10.80 8.78 -2.51
C VAL A 271 9.46 8.05 -2.43
N ASN A 272 8.86 7.82 -3.58
CA ASN A 272 7.58 7.13 -3.66
C ASN A 272 7.78 5.62 -3.45
N VAL A 273 6.93 5.03 -2.63
CA VAL A 273 6.82 3.57 -2.52
C VAL A 273 5.98 3.09 -3.70
N ASN A 274 6.58 2.32 -4.60
CA ASN A 274 5.89 1.85 -5.81
C ASN A 274 5.33 0.45 -5.58
N GLN A 275 4.08 0.20 -5.99
CA GLN A 275 3.47 -1.13 -5.90
C GLN A 275 3.46 -1.72 -4.48
N GLY A 276 3.44 -0.86 -3.46
CA GLY A 276 3.41 -1.26 -2.05
C GLY A 276 4.75 -1.71 -1.45
N LYS A 277 5.86 -1.67 -2.20
CA LYS A 277 7.20 -2.04 -1.69
C LYS A 277 8.26 -1.02 -2.07
N LEU A 278 9.22 -0.83 -1.18
CA LEU A 278 10.42 -0.03 -1.40
C LEU A 278 11.50 -0.51 -0.45
N SER A 279 12.60 -1.05 -0.96
CA SER A 279 13.72 -1.47 -0.11
C SER A 279 14.54 -0.25 0.36
N LEU A 280 15.30 -0.41 1.45
CA LEU A 280 16.25 0.62 1.88
C LEU A 280 17.31 0.90 0.80
N VAL A 281 17.73 -0.11 0.05
CA VAL A 281 18.68 0.08 -1.07
C VAL A 281 18.03 0.86 -2.20
N GLU A 282 16.80 0.54 -2.59
CA GLU A 282 16.08 1.26 -3.64
C GLU A 282 15.88 2.74 -3.27
N ALA A 283 15.54 3.03 -2.00
CA ALA A 283 15.41 4.40 -1.52
C ALA A 283 16.73 5.18 -1.57
N LEU A 284 17.83 4.56 -1.12
CA LEU A 284 19.17 5.16 -1.22
C LEU A 284 19.60 5.36 -2.67
N ALA A 285 19.29 4.41 -3.56
CA ALA A 285 19.59 4.50 -4.98
C ALA A 285 18.79 5.63 -5.66
N ALA A 286 17.50 5.76 -5.34
CA ALA A 286 16.65 6.86 -5.83
C ALA A 286 17.19 8.24 -5.40
N ALA A 287 17.71 8.32 -4.17
CA ALA A 287 18.42 9.48 -3.65
C ALA A 287 19.81 9.72 -4.28
N GLY A 288 20.24 8.87 -5.23
CA GLY A 288 21.54 8.98 -5.91
C GLY A 288 22.73 8.41 -5.11
N GLY A 289 22.45 7.62 -4.07
CA GLY A 289 23.44 6.99 -3.20
C GLY A 289 23.94 7.90 -2.08
N LEU A 290 24.87 7.34 -1.29
CA LEU A 290 25.56 8.07 -0.24
C LEU A 290 26.49 9.13 -0.84
N GLN A 291 26.58 10.29 -0.22
CA GLN A 291 27.54 11.30 -0.66
C GLN A 291 28.97 10.86 -0.31
N THR A 292 29.80 10.58 -1.32
CA THR A 292 31.11 9.94 -1.18
C THR A 292 32.10 10.72 -0.31
N THR A 293 31.96 12.04 -0.22
CA THR A 293 32.89 12.91 0.52
C THR A 293 32.49 13.12 1.98
N TYR A 294 31.19 13.11 2.28
CA TYR A 294 30.68 13.56 3.56
C TYR A 294 29.89 12.49 4.31
N ALA A 295 29.35 11.48 3.64
CA ALA A 295 28.50 10.47 4.26
C ALA A 295 29.28 9.45 5.10
N SER A 296 28.68 9.03 6.21
CA SER A 296 29.14 7.87 6.98
C SER A 296 28.46 6.61 6.47
N SER A 297 29.22 5.72 5.83
CA SER A 297 28.73 4.38 5.49
C SER A 297 28.44 3.49 6.71
N LYS A 298 28.85 3.91 7.91
CA LYS A 298 28.59 3.20 9.18
C LYS A 298 27.25 3.55 9.80
N SER A 299 26.67 4.69 9.42
CA SER A 299 25.64 5.39 10.21
C SER A 299 24.46 5.74 9.31
N ILE A 300 23.79 4.70 8.82
CA ILE A 300 22.56 4.78 8.04
C ILE A 300 21.43 4.33 8.95
N TYR A 301 20.38 5.13 9.08
CA TYR A 301 19.27 4.88 9.98
C TYR A 301 17.95 4.90 9.21
N VAL A 302 17.02 4.04 9.61
CA VAL A 302 15.59 4.18 9.29
C VAL A 302 14.89 4.49 10.60
N ILE A 303 14.20 5.63 10.64
CA ILE A 303 13.40 6.05 11.78
C ILE A 303 11.95 5.79 11.43
N ARG A 304 11.31 4.91 12.21
CA ARG A 304 9.93 4.49 12.03
C ARG A 304 9.10 4.87 13.26
N ASN A 305 8.00 5.57 13.03
CA ASN A 305 7.06 5.89 14.09
C ASN A 305 6.03 4.78 14.22
N THR A 306 6.19 3.91 15.22
CA THR A 306 5.38 2.70 15.39
C THR A 306 4.12 2.96 16.21
N SER A 307 4.18 3.89 17.18
CA SER A 307 3.00 4.39 17.90
C SER A 307 3.26 5.78 18.46
N GLU A 308 2.22 6.46 18.98
CA GLU A 308 2.39 7.78 19.63
C GLU A 308 3.47 7.81 20.74
N LYS A 309 3.81 6.65 21.31
CA LYS A 309 4.79 6.52 22.40
C LYS A 309 5.98 5.64 22.05
N GLN A 310 6.12 5.18 20.81
CA GLN A 310 7.24 4.33 20.40
C GLN A 310 7.77 4.66 19.00
N ILE A 311 9.09 4.81 18.92
CA ILE A 311 9.86 4.94 17.68
C ILE A 311 10.82 3.77 17.58
N ASP A 312 10.85 3.10 16.43
CA ASP A 312 11.85 2.09 16.11
C ASP A 312 12.94 2.72 15.23
N VAL A 313 14.19 2.53 15.61
CA VAL A 313 15.37 3.02 14.89
C VAL A 313 16.15 1.83 14.38
N TYR A 314 16.10 1.62 13.07
CA TYR A 314 16.86 0.56 12.41
C TYR A 314 18.18 1.11 11.92
N HIS A 315 19.28 0.57 12.41
CA HIS A 315 20.62 0.97 12.05
C HIS A 315 21.22 0.00 11.04
N LEU A 316 21.87 0.53 10.02
CA LEU A 316 22.64 -0.20 9.03
C LEU A 316 24.09 0.28 9.02
N ASN A 317 25.00 -0.64 9.33
CA ASN A 317 26.42 -0.45 9.12
C ASN A 317 26.86 -1.03 7.75
N ALA A 318 26.92 -0.16 6.74
CA ALA A 318 27.30 -0.48 5.35
C ALA A 318 28.78 -0.22 5.02
N LYS A 319 29.71 -0.33 5.98
CA LYS A 319 31.15 -0.33 5.65
C LYS A 319 31.51 -1.38 4.61
N ASN A 320 30.90 -2.54 4.76
CA ASN A 320 31.01 -3.64 3.82
C ASN A 320 29.81 -3.57 2.87
N ALA A 321 30.09 -3.49 1.57
CA ALA A 321 29.05 -3.46 0.54
C ALA A 321 28.09 -4.67 0.62
N MET A 322 28.52 -5.80 1.19
CA MET A 322 27.64 -6.96 1.42
C MET A 322 26.47 -6.65 2.36
N ALA A 323 26.61 -5.68 3.28
CA ALA A 323 25.51 -5.25 4.15
C ALA A 323 24.36 -4.60 3.36
N LEU A 324 24.63 -4.09 2.15
CA LEU A 324 23.57 -3.61 1.25
C LEU A 324 22.64 -4.74 0.82
N ALA A 325 23.09 -6.00 0.78
CA ALA A 325 22.18 -7.12 0.54
C ALA A 325 21.15 -7.30 1.66
N MET A 326 21.47 -6.90 2.90
CA MET A 326 20.49 -6.87 4.00
C MET A 326 19.54 -5.69 3.87
N ALA A 327 20.04 -4.53 3.44
CA ALA A 327 19.22 -3.36 3.16
C ALA A 327 18.23 -3.60 2.01
N GLU A 328 18.58 -4.43 1.02
CA GLU A 328 17.66 -4.85 -0.04
C GLU A 328 16.51 -5.72 0.48
N ARG A 329 16.75 -6.45 1.56
CA ARG A 329 15.75 -7.28 2.23
C ARG A 329 14.86 -6.49 3.20
N PHE A 330 15.26 -5.25 3.52
CA PHE A 330 14.56 -4.39 4.47
C PHE A 330 13.56 -3.50 3.73
N ASN A 331 12.27 -3.83 3.84
CA ASN A 331 11.20 -3.00 3.27
C ASN A 331 10.92 -1.79 4.17
N LEU A 332 10.84 -0.62 3.53
CA LEU A 332 10.47 0.62 4.17
C LEU A 332 8.95 0.75 4.22
N ASN A 333 8.47 1.31 5.32
CA ASN A 333 7.07 1.63 5.51
C ASN A 333 6.80 3.06 5.04
N SER A 334 5.53 3.31 4.71
CA SER A 334 5.08 4.68 4.46
C SER A 334 5.46 5.59 5.62
N ARG A 335 6.01 6.76 5.29
CA ARG A 335 6.50 7.80 6.21
C ARG A 335 7.75 7.44 7.03
N ASP A 336 8.45 6.35 6.71
CA ASP A 336 9.78 6.12 7.25
C ASP A 336 10.72 7.28 6.85
N VAL A 337 11.63 7.63 7.75
CA VAL A 337 12.71 8.58 7.50
C VAL A 337 14.02 7.82 7.41
N VAL A 338 14.59 7.75 6.21
CA VAL A 338 15.95 7.25 5.99
C VAL A 338 16.91 8.41 6.21
N TYR A 339 17.77 8.29 7.21
CA TYR A 339 18.73 9.31 7.59
C TYR A 339 20.16 8.78 7.48
N VAL A 340 21.01 9.49 6.72
CA VAL A 340 22.43 9.18 6.59
C VAL A 340 23.25 10.22 7.33
N ASP A 341 23.98 9.80 8.36
CA ASP A 341 24.81 10.73 9.13
C ASP A 341 26.09 11.14 8.39
N ALA A 342 26.67 12.27 8.80
CA ALA A 342 27.94 12.73 8.30
C ALA A 342 29.10 11.92 8.91
N SER A 343 30.10 11.64 8.08
CA SER A 343 31.40 11.12 8.52
C SER A 343 32.15 12.17 9.33
N ASP A 344 32.96 11.72 10.29
CA ASP A 344 33.79 12.62 11.10
C ASP A 344 34.69 13.52 10.22
N LEU A 345 35.26 12.97 9.14
CA LEU A 345 36.07 13.73 8.18
C LEU A 345 35.25 14.77 7.41
N GLY A 346 34.01 14.43 7.03
CA GLY A 346 33.12 15.35 6.34
C GLY A 346 32.75 16.57 7.19
N THR A 347 32.50 16.34 8.48
CA THR A 347 32.18 17.41 9.45
C THR A 347 33.37 18.34 9.66
N TRP A 348 34.58 17.78 9.69
CA TRP A 348 35.83 18.54 9.74
C TRP A 348 36.04 19.40 8.49
N ASN A 349 35.86 18.84 7.29
CA ASN A 349 36.02 19.60 6.05
C ASN A 349 35.03 20.77 5.96
N ARG A 350 33.79 20.59 6.44
CA ARG A 350 32.79 21.67 6.53
C ARG A 350 33.22 22.77 7.50
N LEU A 351 33.73 22.42 8.68
CA LEU A 351 34.27 23.38 9.65
C LEU A 351 35.46 24.18 9.07
N VAL A 352 36.40 23.50 8.41
CA VAL A 352 37.55 24.15 7.76
C VAL A 352 37.05 25.16 6.72
N ASN A 353 36.14 24.76 5.83
CA ASN A 353 35.60 25.67 4.80
C ASN A 353 34.83 26.87 5.35
N LEU A 354 34.21 26.76 6.53
CA LEU A 354 33.55 27.88 7.21
C LEU A 354 34.55 28.88 7.83
N ILE A 355 35.72 28.41 8.27
CA ILE A 355 36.74 29.24 8.93
C ILE A 355 37.71 29.86 7.90
N LEU A 356 38.00 29.17 6.79
CA LEU A 356 38.96 29.61 5.77
C LEU A 356 38.76 31.07 5.28
N PRO A 357 37.52 31.57 5.01
CA PRO A 357 37.31 32.95 4.60
C PRO A 357 37.73 33.99 5.66
N THR A 358 37.60 33.66 6.96
CA THR A 358 38.04 34.56 8.04
C THR A 358 39.56 34.52 8.23
N ALA A 359 40.17 33.36 8.04
CA ALA A 359 41.62 33.19 8.11
C ALA A 359 42.34 33.94 6.97
N SER A 360 41.75 33.99 5.76
CA SER A 360 42.30 34.79 4.67
C SER A 360 42.21 36.30 4.97
N ILE A 361 41.12 36.79 5.56
CA ILE A 361 40.99 38.19 6.00
C ILE A 361 42.06 38.57 7.03
N ILE A 362 42.37 37.68 7.98
CA ILE A 362 43.45 37.93 8.96
C ILE A 362 44.82 37.96 8.26
N ASN A 363 45.08 37.07 7.32
CA ASN A 363 46.33 37.07 6.55
C ASN A 363 46.47 38.31 5.64
N TYR A 364 45.39 38.74 4.99
CA TYR A 364 45.36 39.99 4.23
C TYR A 364 45.55 41.19 5.16
N GLY A 365 44.83 41.27 6.28
CA GLY A 365 44.98 42.34 7.26
C GLY A 365 46.40 42.42 7.85
N ALA A 366 47.01 41.28 8.19
CA ALA A 366 48.37 41.20 8.73
C ALA A 366 49.46 41.52 7.69
N SER A 367 49.23 41.21 6.40
CA SER A 367 50.13 41.62 5.33
C SER A 367 49.96 43.10 4.99
N THR A 368 48.73 43.64 5.03
CA THR A 368 48.48 45.08 4.88
C THR A 368 49.11 45.88 6.02
N THR A 369 48.98 45.48 7.28
CA THR A 369 49.64 46.18 8.39
C THR A 369 51.16 46.11 8.28
N ARG A 370 51.72 44.94 7.93
CA ARG A 370 53.17 44.81 7.69
C ARG A 370 53.65 45.70 6.53
N ASN A 371 52.87 45.78 5.44
CA ASN A 371 53.19 46.65 4.31
C ASN A 371 53.06 48.14 4.67
N ILE A 372 52.06 48.52 5.49
CA ILE A 372 51.92 49.89 6.01
C ILE A 372 53.10 50.23 6.95
N GLU A 373 53.52 49.31 7.81
CA GLU A 373 54.70 49.51 8.67
C GLU A 373 55.99 49.64 7.86
N LEU A 374 56.16 48.87 6.79
CA LEU A 374 57.32 48.98 5.90
C LEU A 374 57.33 50.32 5.13
N ILE A 375 56.19 50.74 4.58
CA ILE A 375 56.05 52.06 3.92
C ILE A 375 56.28 53.20 4.93
N SER A 376 55.80 53.07 6.16
CA SER A 376 56.01 54.05 7.24
C SER A 376 57.46 54.14 7.70
N ARG A 377 58.26 53.08 7.55
CA ARG A 377 59.63 53.03 8.07
C ARG A 377 60.68 53.39 7.02
N ASP A 378 60.44 53.08 5.76
CA ASP A 378 61.41 53.29 4.70
C ASP A 378 61.20 54.61 3.92
N GLY A 379 60.09 55.32 4.18
CA GLY A 379 59.77 56.58 3.48
C GLY A 379 59.46 56.34 2.00
N TRP A 380 58.79 57.30 1.35
CA TRP A 380 58.53 57.24 -0.08
C TRP A 380 59.80 57.43 -0.91
#